data_AF-A0A956CDG2-F1
#
_entry.id   AF-A0A956CDG2-F1
#
_cell.length_a   1.000
_cell.length_b   1.000
_cell.length_c   1.000
_cell.angle_alpha   90.00
_cell.angle_beta   90.00
_cell.angle_gamma   90.00
#
_symmetry.space_group_name_H-M   'P 1'
#
loop_
_entity.id
_entity.type
_entity.pdbx_description
1 polymer ?
#
loop_
_entity_poly.entity_id
_entity_poly.type
_entity_poly.pdbx_seq_one_letter_code
_entity_poly.pdbx_strand_id
1 'polypeptide(L)'
;RDEDAARLGTGAAREREGLTDVVVPEQRAIRVTRIPTRPRLGRKAREKRAAELRAEADALDAKIESTRVGRRRLERLVEDGEALLAGQVVWLAGDPAPELAAIGRQLSEVQEQQENLRGAVTRFQEAARQVAPRIEALRGLLGSAVLLDPPDHAQRRDDLERDHDAAQAAQAEIQRCCEAARVVEDKLDTLRRTPLSEADVANLETELSHLSDERDRLDAAIEAMEFVAGNSEALGWDDAPAQLEANRSLVPALEEQLRRAEEALTEADAAVEAADEEFESATAKWQDADGRRRAAVEQLRAAERRFKEMEIPDPTEAAVATARDELHRLKEEATTLVTELDVLKTTQGRREAEQAQAVREYGEAEEKVAAERREAEPALDRWERLRAAVADRNLLASVVTSGTSDVSGIRGHVNLVQEAHKQRAVLVERLRAAHGAQDLLAKVDKNAEGEGIGFADVYLELWLAVRDWLRRRLPAQVAEVDDPREALLRLRDQLTGLEERLGRQEDDLRGASEDVARGIDVQIRKARGQVSRLNQNLGGVSFGSIEGIRVKVQSVERMEQVLRALREGAVQGLLFQENLPIEEALDEIFRRYGGGRSGGQRLLDYRE
;
A
#
# COMPACT_ATOMS: atom_id res chain seq x y z
N ARG A 1 -46.04 86.52 34.85
CA ARG A 1 -45.88 86.73 36.32
C ARG A 1 -44.50 86.19 36.71
N ASP A 2 -43.50 86.58 35.93
CA ASP A 2 -42.23 85.84 35.79
C ASP A 2 -41.02 86.77 35.95
N GLU A 3 -41.23 88.02 36.37
CA GLU A 3 -40.17 89.00 36.61
C GLU A 3 -39.86 89.21 38.10
N ASP A 4 -40.72 88.74 39.01
CA ASP A 4 -40.52 88.92 40.47
C ASP A 4 -39.68 87.81 41.13
N ALA A 5 -39.40 86.71 40.44
CA ALA A 5 -38.54 85.64 40.95
C ALA A 5 -37.03 85.96 40.84
N ALA A 6 -36.66 86.94 40.01
CA ALA A 6 -35.26 87.28 39.72
C ALA A 6 -34.62 88.25 40.74
N ARG A 7 -35.39 88.83 41.68
CA ARG A 7 -34.90 89.87 42.62
C ARG A 7 -34.64 89.42 44.05
N LEU A 8 -34.80 88.13 44.39
CA LEU A 8 -34.52 87.60 45.74
C LEU A 8 -33.15 86.92 45.89
N GLY A 9 -32.23 87.15 44.95
CA GLY A 9 -30.94 86.45 44.85
C GLY A 9 -29.69 87.26 45.22
N THR A 10 -29.78 88.31 46.04
CA THR A 10 -28.60 89.09 46.46
C THR A 10 -28.38 89.02 47.98
N GLY A 11 -28.22 87.79 48.47
CA GLY A 11 -27.69 87.49 49.81
C GLY A 11 -26.55 86.50 49.65
N ALA A 12 -25.31 86.98 49.80
CA ALA A 12 -24.03 86.28 49.68
C ALA A 12 -24.07 84.75 49.86
N ALA A 13 -24.19 84.01 48.76
CA ALA A 13 -23.88 82.60 48.68
C ALA A 13 -22.52 82.45 48.01
N ARG A 14 -21.47 82.17 48.80
CA ARG A 14 -20.19 81.70 48.26
C ARG A 14 -20.44 80.34 47.64
N GLU A 15 -20.32 80.25 46.31
CA GLU A 15 -20.26 78.98 45.59
C GLU A 15 -19.07 78.16 46.14
N ARG A 16 -19.40 77.12 46.90
CA ARG A 16 -18.52 76.00 47.21
C ARG A 16 -19.26 74.75 46.75
N GLU A 17 -18.61 73.96 45.91
CA GLU A 17 -19.11 72.69 45.38
C GLU A 17 -19.47 71.74 46.54
N GLY A 18 -20.75 71.67 46.86
CA GLY A 18 -21.29 70.88 47.95
C GLY A 18 -22.60 71.49 48.44
N LEU A 19 -23.68 70.70 48.40
CA LEU A 19 -25.02 71.07 48.90
C LEU A 19 -24.90 71.60 50.33
N THR A 20 -24.89 72.93 50.47
CA THR A 20 -24.76 73.61 51.77
C THR A 20 -26.10 74.17 52.20
N ASP A 21 -26.37 74.08 53.50
CA ASP A 21 -27.60 74.58 54.11
C ASP A 21 -27.73 76.09 53.86
N VAL A 22 -28.93 76.53 53.45
CA VAL A 22 -29.17 77.93 53.09
C VAL A 22 -29.39 78.75 54.36
N VAL A 23 -28.51 79.72 54.61
CA VAL A 23 -28.55 80.59 55.78
C VAL A 23 -29.05 81.98 55.36
N VAL A 24 -30.22 82.38 55.87
CA VAL A 24 -30.82 83.71 55.61
C VAL A 24 -30.83 84.52 56.91
N PRO A 25 -30.07 85.63 57.01
CA PRO A 25 -30.13 86.53 58.17
C PRO A 25 -31.36 87.45 58.08
N GLU A 26 -32.15 87.50 59.15
CA GLU A 26 -33.23 88.48 59.38
C GLU A 26 -32.81 89.45 60.50
N GLN A 27 -33.46 90.62 60.62
CA GLN A 27 -33.02 91.73 61.50
C GLN A 27 -32.79 91.36 62.99
N ARG A 28 -33.32 90.22 63.47
CA ARG A 28 -33.15 89.74 64.85
C ARG A 28 -32.84 88.24 64.98
N ALA A 29 -32.69 87.49 63.89
CA ALA A 29 -32.44 86.04 63.93
C ALA A 29 -31.80 85.53 62.64
N ILE A 30 -31.18 84.35 62.67
CA ILE A 30 -30.63 83.66 61.49
C ILE A 30 -31.48 82.42 61.21
N ARG A 31 -32.06 82.32 60.01
CA ARG A 31 -32.79 81.13 59.56
C ARG A 31 -31.86 80.22 58.76
N VAL A 32 -31.53 79.05 59.32
CA VAL A 32 -30.80 77.99 58.62
C VAL A 32 -31.80 76.97 58.07
N THR A 33 -31.90 76.86 56.75
CA THR A 33 -32.75 75.88 56.07
C THR A 33 -31.87 74.77 55.54
N ARG A 34 -31.97 73.58 56.13
CA ARG A 34 -31.20 72.42 55.65
C ARG A 34 -31.79 71.88 54.37
N ILE A 35 -30.94 71.53 53.40
CA ILE A 35 -31.43 70.88 52.19
C ILE A 35 -31.81 69.44 52.56
N PRO A 36 -33.10 69.06 52.48
CA PRO A 36 -33.50 67.70 52.82
C PRO A 36 -32.91 66.71 51.81
N THR A 37 -32.60 65.49 52.24
CA THR A 37 -32.23 64.38 51.33
C THR A 37 -33.39 63.96 50.43
N ARG A 38 -34.64 64.23 50.87
CA ARG A 38 -35.87 64.05 50.09
C ARG A 38 -36.70 65.33 50.07
N PRO A 39 -36.40 66.30 49.18
CA PRO A 39 -37.16 67.56 49.13
C PRO A 39 -38.63 67.31 48.83
N ARG A 40 -39.54 68.07 49.46
CA ARG A 40 -40.98 67.95 49.18
C ARG A 40 -41.35 68.58 47.83
N LEU A 41 -40.65 69.64 47.45
CA LEU A 41 -40.74 70.27 46.13
C LEU A 41 -40.05 69.39 45.07
N GLY A 42 -40.61 69.38 43.85
CA GLY A 42 -40.02 68.66 42.72
C GLY A 42 -40.25 67.14 42.69
N ARG A 43 -41.17 66.59 43.50
CA ARG A 43 -41.51 65.16 43.50
C ARG A 43 -41.84 64.61 42.10
N LYS A 44 -42.76 65.25 41.39
CA LYS A 44 -43.14 64.87 40.02
C LYS A 44 -41.96 64.93 39.03
N ALA A 45 -41.07 65.92 39.18
CA ALA A 45 -39.89 66.06 38.32
C ALA A 45 -38.89 64.91 38.52
N ARG A 46 -38.69 64.47 39.77
CA ARG A 46 -37.83 63.31 40.06
C ARG A 46 -38.45 61.97 39.70
N GLU A 47 -39.76 61.81 39.91
CA GLU A 47 -40.47 60.61 39.44
C GLU A 47 -40.36 60.49 37.91
N LYS A 48 -40.51 61.60 37.20
CA LYS A 48 -40.25 61.67 35.75
C LYS A 48 -38.80 61.33 35.41
N ARG A 49 -37.81 61.92 36.10
CA ARG A 49 -36.38 61.63 35.89
C ARG A 49 -36.02 60.17 36.18
N ALA A 50 -36.62 59.56 37.21
CA ALA A 50 -36.42 58.14 37.52
C ALA A 50 -37.03 57.24 36.44
N ALA A 51 -38.18 57.61 35.86
CA ALA A 51 -38.75 56.91 34.72
C ALA A 51 -37.87 57.04 33.46
N GLU A 52 -37.34 58.23 33.20
CA GLU A 52 -36.38 58.46 32.11
C GLU A 52 -35.12 57.60 32.26
N LEU A 53 -34.53 57.55 33.47
CA LEU A 53 -33.35 56.72 33.75
C LEU A 53 -33.62 55.22 33.62
N ARG A 54 -34.82 54.75 33.97
CA ARG A 54 -35.21 53.35 33.74
C ARG A 54 -35.34 53.04 32.26
N ALA A 55 -35.99 53.92 31.49
CA ALA A 55 -36.07 53.76 30.04
C ALA A 55 -34.69 53.79 29.37
N GLU A 56 -33.75 54.60 29.90
CA GLU A 56 -32.36 54.63 29.44
C GLU A 56 -31.63 53.33 29.77
N ALA A 57 -31.85 52.75 30.96
CA ALA A 57 -31.29 51.44 31.32
C ALA A 57 -31.81 50.31 30.41
N ASP A 58 -33.13 50.25 30.18
CA ASP A 58 -33.75 49.26 29.29
C ASP A 58 -33.21 49.37 27.84
N ALA A 59 -33.00 50.59 27.36
CA ALA A 59 -32.41 50.84 26.04
C ALA A 59 -30.94 50.39 25.95
N LEU A 60 -30.16 50.58 27.02
CA LEU A 60 -28.78 50.10 27.09
C LEU A 60 -28.71 48.57 27.13
N ASP A 61 -29.60 47.92 27.86
CA ASP A 61 -29.68 46.45 27.90
C ASP A 61 -30.01 45.87 26.52
N ALA A 62 -30.98 46.46 25.80
CA ALA A 62 -31.27 46.07 24.42
C ALA A 62 -30.05 46.24 23.48
N LYS A 63 -29.27 47.31 23.68
CA LYS A 63 -28.05 47.57 22.90
C LYS A 63 -26.96 46.54 23.19
N ILE A 64 -26.79 46.13 24.45
CA ILE A 64 -25.84 45.09 24.85
C ILE A 64 -26.19 43.76 24.16
N GLU A 65 -27.47 43.37 24.17
CA GLU A 65 -27.91 42.14 23.51
C GLU A 65 -27.68 42.17 22.00
N SER A 66 -27.99 43.28 21.32
CA SER A 66 -27.72 43.43 19.88
C SER A 66 -26.22 43.28 19.55
N THR A 67 -25.35 43.83 20.40
CA THR A 67 -23.90 43.76 20.24
C THR A 67 -23.38 42.34 20.45
N ARG A 68 -23.92 41.62 21.44
CA ARG A 68 -23.59 40.21 21.71
C ARG A 68 -23.95 39.31 20.53
N VAL A 69 -25.12 39.52 19.93
CA VAL A 69 -25.54 38.80 18.71
C VAL A 69 -24.59 39.09 17.55
N GLY A 70 -24.23 40.36 17.35
CA GLY A 70 -23.25 40.76 16.33
C GLY A 70 -21.89 40.09 16.49
N ARG A 71 -21.36 40.02 17.71
CA ARG A 71 -20.09 39.35 18.02
C ARG A 71 -20.13 37.87 17.64
N ARG A 72 -21.17 37.15 18.06
CA ARG A 72 -21.33 35.71 17.76
C ARG A 72 -21.40 35.43 16.25
N ARG A 73 -21.99 36.33 15.46
CA ARG A 73 -22.01 36.23 13.99
C ARG A 73 -20.60 36.34 13.41
N LEU A 74 -19.78 37.28 13.90
CA LEU A 74 -18.41 37.46 13.43
C LEU A 74 -17.53 36.27 13.82
N GLU A 75 -17.68 35.73 15.03
CA GLU A 75 -16.95 34.53 15.48
C GLU A 75 -17.19 33.34 14.54
N ARG A 76 -18.45 33.09 14.14
CA ARG A 76 -18.78 32.05 13.15
C ARG A 76 -18.15 32.29 11.78
N LEU A 77 -18.18 33.52 11.28
CA LEU A 77 -17.58 33.86 9.98
C LEU A 77 -16.06 33.68 9.98
N VAL A 78 -15.41 33.86 11.14
CA VAL A 78 -13.98 33.58 11.29
C VAL A 78 -13.72 32.08 11.26
N GLU A 79 -14.49 31.28 12.01
CA GLU A 79 -14.39 29.81 11.96
C GLU A 79 -14.61 29.26 10.54
N ASP A 80 -15.65 29.74 9.83
CA ASP A 80 -15.93 29.36 8.44
C ASP A 80 -14.77 29.77 7.50
N GLY A 81 -14.20 30.96 7.72
CA GLY A 81 -13.05 31.46 6.97
C GLY A 81 -11.79 30.63 7.21
N GLU A 82 -11.51 30.26 8.46
CA GLU A 82 -10.38 29.39 8.81
C GLU A 82 -10.54 27.98 8.19
N ALA A 83 -11.75 27.42 8.20
CA ALA A 83 -12.05 26.15 7.54
C ALA A 83 -11.83 26.22 6.02
N LEU A 84 -12.25 27.31 5.38
CA LEU A 84 -12.01 27.55 3.95
C LEU A 84 -10.51 27.70 3.62
N LEU A 85 -9.77 28.42 4.46
CA LEU A 85 -8.32 28.60 4.32
C LEU A 85 -7.55 27.29 4.56
N ALA A 86 -8.01 26.43 5.47
CA ALA A 86 -7.41 25.10 5.67
C ALA A 86 -7.46 24.24 4.39
N GLY A 87 -8.50 24.40 3.56
CA GLY A 87 -8.62 23.73 2.27
C GLY A 87 -7.92 24.44 1.11
N GLN A 88 -7.29 25.61 1.32
CA GLN A 88 -6.83 26.52 0.27
C GLN A 88 -5.96 25.86 -0.81
N VAL A 89 -5.12 24.89 -0.42
CA VAL A 89 -4.22 24.18 -1.35
C VAL A 89 -5.01 23.41 -2.41
N VAL A 90 -6.15 22.82 -2.06
CA VAL A 90 -6.98 22.02 -2.98
C VAL A 90 -7.75 22.92 -3.95
N TRP A 91 -8.25 24.07 -3.49
CA TRP A 91 -9.00 25.01 -4.34
C TRP A 91 -8.09 25.78 -5.31
N LEU A 92 -6.84 26.04 -4.93
CA LEU A 92 -5.86 26.75 -5.78
C LEU A 92 -5.07 25.83 -6.71
N ALA A 93 -5.17 24.50 -6.56
CA ALA A 93 -4.47 23.53 -7.39
C ALA A 93 -4.95 23.48 -8.86
N GLY A 94 -6.04 24.19 -9.19
CA GLY A 94 -6.62 24.20 -10.54
C GLY A 94 -7.55 23.01 -10.80
N ASP A 95 -8.18 22.97 -11.98
CA ASP A 95 -9.04 21.86 -12.39
C ASP A 95 -8.18 20.65 -12.80
N PRO A 96 -8.32 19.47 -12.17
CA PRO A 96 -7.55 18.27 -12.53
C PRO A 96 -8.07 17.57 -13.80
N ALA A 97 -9.23 17.96 -14.34
CA ALA A 97 -9.80 17.35 -15.55
C ALA A 97 -8.85 17.26 -16.77
N PRO A 98 -8.06 18.30 -17.15
CA PRO A 98 -7.12 18.21 -18.27
C PRO A 98 -5.95 17.24 -18.01
N GLU A 99 -5.45 17.16 -16.78
CA GLU A 99 -4.39 16.20 -16.40
C GLU A 99 -4.91 14.77 -16.42
N LEU A 100 -6.10 14.54 -15.87
CA LEU A 100 -6.78 13.24 -15.94
C LEU A 100 -7.09 12.84 -17.39
N ALA A 101 -7.47 13.78 -18.25
CA ALA A 101 -7.67 13.54 -19.68
C ALA A 101 -6.36 13.27 -20.43
N ALA A 102 -5.24 13.84 -19.99
CA ALA A 102 -3.91 13.53 -20.53
C ALA A 102 -3.47 12.12 -20.12
N ILE A 103 -3.62 11.76 -18.84
CA ILE A 103 -3.32 10.42 -18.32
C ILE A 103 -4.23 9.37 -18.98
N GLY A 104 -5.51 9.68 -19.16
CA GLY A 104 -6.45 8.81 -19.87
C GLY A 104 -6.03 8.54 -21.31
N ARG A 105 -5.58 9.57 -22.05
CA ARG A 105 -5.03 9.41 -23.40
C ARG A 105 -3.76 8.56 -23.42
N GLN A 106 -2.84 8.78 -22.49
CA GLN A 106 -1.62 7.97 -22.35
C GLN A 106 -1.94 6.51 -22.04
N LEU A 107 -2.92 6.24 -21.18
CA LEU A 107 -3.39 4.87 -20.89
C LEU A 107 -3.95 4.20 -22.14
N SER A 108 -4.77 4.90 -22.93
CA SER A 108 -5.31 4.37 -24.18
C SER A 108 -4.21 4.09 -25.21
N GLU A 109 -3.23 4.98 -25.36
CA GLU A 109 -2.07 4.78 -26.25
C GLU A 109 -1.24 3.55 -25.83
N VAL A 110 -0.98 3.39 -24.53
CA VAL A 110 -0.23 2.23 -24.01
C VAL A 110 -1.01 0.94 -24.19
N GLN A 111 -2.34 0.96 -24.01
CA GLN A 111 -3.20 -0.20 -24.26
C GLN A 111 -3.19 -0.60 -25.74
N GLU A 112 -3.29 0.37 -26.65
CA GLU A 112 -3.22 0.12 -28.09
C GLU A 112 -1.86 -0.46 -28.51
N GLN A 113 -0.76 0.06 -27.96
CA GLN A 113 0.58 -0.51 -28.15
C GLN A 113 0.66 -1.95 -27.63
N GLN A 114 0.06 -2.24 -26.48
CA GLN A 114 0.06 -3.59 -25.91
C GLN A 114 -0.73 -4.57 -26.79
N GLU A 115 -1.88 -4.16 -27.33
CA GLU A 115 -2.66 -4.99 -28.27
C GLU A 115 -1.91 -5.22 -29.58
N ASN A 116 -1.26 -4.19 -30.13
CA ASN A 116 -0.44 -4.30 -31.33
C ASN A 116 0.73 -5.28 -31.15
N LEU A 117 1.42 -5.22 -30.00
CA LEU A 117 2.50 -6.15 -29.67
C LEU A 117 1.99 -7.58 -29.47
N ARG A 118 0.85 -7.77 -28.78
CA ARG A 118 0.21 -9.08 -28.66
C ARG A 118 -0.16 -9.65 -30.04
N GLY A 119 -0.72 -8.84 -30.92
CA GLY A 119 -1.03 -9.21 -32.30
C GLY A 119 0.22 -9.50 -33.15
N ALA A 120 1.36 -8.88 -32.86
CA ALA A 120 2.63 -9.23 -33.51
C ALA A 120 3.16 -10.60 -33.02
N VAL A 121 3.09 -10.85 -31.71
CA VAL A 121 3.51 -12.13 -31.11
C VAL A 121 2.71 -13.30 -31.66
N THR A 122 1.38 -13.18 -31.75
CA THR A 122 0.54 -14.24 -32.32
C THR A 122 0.88 -14.51 -33.79
N ARG A 123 1.06 -13.46 -34.59
CA ARG A 123 1.49 -13.58 -36.00
C ARG A 123 2.86 -14.28 -36.14
N PHE A 124 3.84 -13.92 -35.31
CA PHE A 124 5.15 -14.57 -35.35
C PHE A 124 5.11 -16.03 -34.88
N GLN A 125 4.27 -16.35 -33.89
CA GLN A 125 4.05 -17.73 -33.46
C GLN A 125 3.39 -18.57 -34.56
N GLU A 126 2.41 -18.01 -35.27
CA GLU A 126 1.78 -18.67 -36.43
C GLU A 126 2.78 -18.86 -37.57
N ALA A 127 3.57 -17.83 -37.90
CA ALA A 127 4.62 -17.93 -38.91
C ALA A 127 5.67 -18.99 -38.54
N ALA A 128 6.10 -19.05 -37.28
CA ALA A 128 7.01 -20.08 -36.79
C ALA A 128 6.40 -21.49 -36.89
N ARG A 129 5.11 -21.65 -36.52
CA ARG A 129 4.39 -22.92 -36.68
C ARG A 129 4.26 -23.36 -38.16
N GLN A 130 4.11 -22.41 -39.09
CA GLN A 130 4.06 -22.71 -40.53
C GLN A 130 5.44 -23.08 -41.10
N VAL A 131 6.51 -22.49 -40.59
CA VAL A 131 7.89 -22.73 -41.06
C VAL A 131 8.50 -24.00 -40.46
N ALA A 132 8.15 -24.36 -39.22
CA ALA A 132 8.65 -25.57 -38.55
C ALA A 132 8.52 -26.87 -39.38
N PRO A 133 7.35 -27.23 -39.96
CA PRO A 133 7.23 -28.44 -40.79
C PRO A 133 8.00 -28.33 -42.10
N ARG A 134 8.19 -27.12 -42.66
CA ARG A 134 9.05 -26.91 -43.85
C ARG A 134 10.52 -27.16 -43.50
N ILE A 135 10.97 -26.71 -42.33
CA ILE A 135 12.32 -27.00 -41.83
C ILE A 135 12.50 -28.50 -41.59
N GLU A 136 11.51 -29.17 -40.98
CA GLU A 136 11.53 -30.62 -40.76
C GLU A 136 11.60 -31.40 -42.09
N ALA A 137 10.78 -31.01 -43.08
CA ALA A 137 10.79 -31.63 -44.40
C ALA A 137 12.10 -31.38 -45.16
N LEU A 138 12.65 -30.16 -45.08
CA LEU A 138 13.96 -29.83 -45.64
C LEU A 138 15.10 -30.56 -44.92
N ARG A 139 14.99 -30.79 -43.60
CA ARG A 139 15.92 -31.66 -42.84
C ARG A 139 15.86 -33.12 -43.27
N GLY A 140 14.69 -33.63 -43.61
CA GLY A 140 14.56 -34.97 -44.21
C GLY A 140 15.19 -35.05 -45.61
N LEU A 141 15.07 -33.99 -46.41
CA LEU A 141 15.62 -33.90 -47.76
C LEU A 141 17.12 -33.52 -47.79
N LEU A 142 17.67 -33.00 -46.69
CA LEU A 142 19.10 -32.70 -46.55
C LEU A 142 19.98 -33.93 -46.78
N GLY A 143 19.48 -35.15 -46.47
CA GLY A 143 20.19 -36.40 -46.77
C GLY A 143 20.30 -36.73 -48.27
N SER A 144 19.54 -36.04 -49.12
CA SER A 144 19.54 -36.18 -50.59
C SER A 144 19.84 -34.87 -51.32
N ALA A 145 20.21 -33.81 -50.60
CA ALA A 145 20.47 -32.48 -51.15
C ALA A 145 21.66 -32.44 -52.14
N VAL A 146 22.57 -33.42 -52.05
CA VAL A 146 23.69 -33.63 -52.99
C VAL A 146 23.21 -33.83 -54.44
N LEU A 147 21.95 -34.18 -54.67
CA LEU A 147 21.37 -34.41 -56.00
C LEU A 147 20.87 -33.13 -56.71
N LEU A 148 20.84 -31.99 -56.01
CA LEU A 148 20.31 -30.72 -56.54
C LEU A 148 21.38 -29.72 -56.98
N ASP A 149 22.66 -29.97 -56.68
CA ASP A 149 23.77 -29.11 -57.06
C ASP A 149 24.36 -29.50 -58.43
N PRO A 150 24.78 -28.54 -59.28
CA PRO A 150 25.52 -28.84 -60.51
C PRO A 150 26.88 -29.51 -60.20
N PRO A 151 27.40 -30.40 -61.06
CA PRO A 151 27.12 -30.51 -62.49
C PRO A 151 25.98 -31.48 -62.78
N ASP A 152 25.24 -31.22 -63.86
CA ASP A 152 24.06 -31.97 -64.28
C ASP A 152 24.19 -33.51 -64.11
N HIS A 153 23.59 -34.03 -63.04
CA HIS A 153 23.55 -35.45 -62.74
C HIS A 153 22.73 -36.24 -63.78
N ALA A 154 21.97 -35.57 -64.65
CA ALA A 154 21.35 -36.22 -65.80
C ALA A 154 22.40 -36.72 -66.78
N GLN A 155 23.46 -35.94 -67.05
CA GLN A 155 24.56 -36.35 -67.94
C GLN A 155 25.29 -37.58 -67.37
N ARG A 156 25.56 -37.60 -66.06
CA ARG A 156 26.23 -38.74 -65.40
C ARG A 156 25.35 -39.97 -65.33
N ARG A 157 24.04 -39.81 -65.13
CA ARG A 157 23.06 -40.90 -65.21
C ARG A 157 23.02 -41.48 -66.61
N ASP A 158 22.94 -40.63 -67.63
CA ASP A 158 22.86 -41.06 -69.03
C ASP A 158 24.17 -41.75 -69.47
N ASP A 159 25.33 -41.29 -68.98
CA ASP A 159 26.62 -41.96 -69.23
C ASP A 159 26.69 -43.34 -68.53
N LEU A 160 26.24 -43.43 -67.28
CA LEU A 160 26.17 -44.69 -66.54
C LEU A 160 25.15 -45.68 -67.16
N GLU A 161 24.05 -45.16 -67.72
CA GLU A 161 23.06 -45.96 -68.43
C GLU A 161 23.64 -46.51 -69.74
N ARG A 162 24.40 -45.70 -70.49
CA ARG A 162 25.16 -46.19 -71.66
C ARG A 162 26.23 -47.21 -71.29
N ASP A 163 26.97 -47.00 -70.21
CA ASP A 163 27.98 -47.96 -69.73
C ASP A 163 27.33 -49.27 -69.28
N HIS A 164 26.15 -49.19 -68.65
CA HIS A 164 25.36 -50.35 -68.26
C HIS A 164 24.87 -51.14 -69.48
N ASP A 165 24.31 -50.46 -70.48
CA ASP A 165 23.85 -51.09 -71.71
C ASP A 165 25.02 -51.72 -72.49
N ALA A 166 26.17 -51.05 -72.55
CA ALA A 166 27.38 -51.58 -73.16
C ALA A 166 27.91 -52.82 -72.42
N ALA A 167 27.87 -52.81 -71.08
CA ALA A 167 28.24 -53.97 -70.27
C ALA A 167 27.28 -55.15 -70.47
N GLN A 168 25.96 -54.89 -70.57
CA GLN A 168 24.97 -55.92 -70.88
C GLN A 168 25.19 -56.51 -72.28
N ALA A 169 25.47 -55.67 -73.28
CA ALA A 169 25.78 -56.12 -74.64
C ALA A 169 27.07 -56.96 -74.69
N ALA A 170 28.13 -56.53 -74.00
CA ALA A 170 29.37 -57.29 -73.88
C ALA A 170 29.16 -58.62 -73.15
N GLN A 171 28.34 -58.66 -72.10
CA GLN A 171 27.98 -59.89 -71.41
C GLN A 171 27.20 -60.86 -72.32
N ALA A 172 26.24 -60.35 -73.10
CA ALA A 172 25.50 -61.15 -74.07
C ALA A 172 26.42 -61.71 -75.16
N GLU A 173 27.40 -60.92 -75.63
CA GLU A 173 28.38 -61.34 -76.63
C GLU A 173 29.36 -62.39 -76.08
N ILE A 174 29.83 -62.22 -74.84
CA ILE A 174 30.63 -63.23 -74.14
C ILE A 174 29.83 -64.53 -74.00
N GLN A 175 28.57 -64.46 -73.59
CA GLN A 175 27.71 -65.66 -73.49
C GLN A 175 27.48 -66.34 -74.85
N ARG A 176 27.37 -65.56 -75.93
CA ARG A 176 27.22 -66.08 -77.30
C ARG A 176 28.47 -66.81 -77.78
N CYS A 177 29.65 -66.28 -77.48
CA CYS A 177 30.92 -66.76 -78.02
C CYS A 177 31.72 -67.66 -77.06
N CYS A 178 31.32 -67.80 -75.78
CA CYS A 178 32.12 -68.49 -74.77
C CYS A 178 32.43 -69.95 -75.11
N GLU A 179 31.46 -70.71 -75.64
CA GLU A 179 31.70 -72.11 -76.02
C GLU A 179 32.63 -72.20 -77.23
N ALA A 180 32.44 -71.35 -78.24
CA ALA A 180 33.31 -71.30 -79.42
C ALA A 180 34.73 -70.84 -79.07
N ALA A 181 34.88 -69.85 -78.19
CA ALA A 181 36.17 -69.33 -77.73
C ALA A 181 36.94 -70.39 -76.92
N ARG A 182 36.27 -71.13 -76.02
CA ARG A 182 36.88 -72.24 -75.29
C ARG A 182 37.36 -73.36 -76.22
N VAL A 183 36.56 -73.72 -77.22
CA VAL A 183 36.96 -74.72 -78.23
C VAL A 183 38.20 -74.27 -79.02
N VAL A 184 38.29 -72.98 -79.34
CA VAL A 184 39.47 -72.41 -80.04
C VAL A 184 40.68 -72.33 -79.12
N GLU A 185 40.50 -71.98 -77.85
CA GLU A 185 41.57 -71.96 -76.84
C GLU A 185 42.15 -73.36 -76.62
N ASP A 186 41.29 -74.38 -76.46
CA ASP A 186 41.70 -75.78 -76.28
C ASP A 186 42.40 -76.36 -77.53
N LYS A 187 42.04 -75.88 -78.73
CA LYS A 187 42.57 -76.38 -80.02
C LYS A 187 43.50 -75.41 -80.73
N LEU A 188 43.96 -74.37 -80.03
CA LEU A 188 44.79 -73.30 -80.59
C LEU A 188 46.10 -73.87 -81.14
N ASP A 189 46.64 -74.89 -80.47
CA ASP A 189 47.89 -75.54 -80.85
C ASP A 189 47.75 -76.42 -82.10
N THR A 190 46.54 -76.95 -82.35
CA THR A 190 46.21 -77.71 -83.57
C THR A 190 46.09 -76.79 -84.79
N LEU A 191 45.53 -75.59 -84.61
CA LEU A 191 45.38 -74.59 -85.69
C LEU A 191 46.70 -73.89 -86.05
N ARG A 192 47.72 -73.96 -85.19
CA ARG A 192 49.08 -73.44 -85.47
C ARG A 192 49.92 -74.35 -86.37
N ARG A 193 49.48 -75.59 -86.62
CA ARG A 193 50.16 -76.52 -87.52
C ARG A 193 49.44 -76.55 -88.86
N THR A 194 50.18 -76.43 -89.95
CA THR A 194 49.63 -76.59 -91.30
C THR A 194 49.14 -78.04 -91.46
N PRO A 195 47.89 -78.28 -91.89
CA PRO A 195 47.42 -79.65 -92.11
C PRO A 195 48.26 -80.32 -93.20
N LEU A 196 48.73 -81.54 -92.93
CA LEU A 196 49.50 -82.34 -93.88
C LEU A 196 48.64 -82.68 -95.11
N SER A 197 49.23 -82.66 -96.31
CA SER A 197 48.54 -83.10 -97.51
C SER A 197 48.39 -84.62 -97.52
N GLU A 198 47.39 -85.17 -98.22
CA GLU A 198 47.22 -86.63 -98.35
C GLU A 198 48.48 -87.32 -98.93
N ALA A 199 49.33 -86.59 -99.66
CA ALA A 199 50.62 -87.08 -100.14
C ALA A 199 51.70 -87.15 -99.04
N ASP A 200 51.70 -86.20 -98.10
CA ASP A 200 52.66 -86.18 -96.99
C ASP A 200 52.33 -87.26 -95.94
N VAL A 201 51.04 -87.57 -95.75
CA VAL A 201 50.61 -88.67 -94.88
C VAL A 201 51.03 -90.03 -95.45
N ALA A 202 50.85 -90.26 -96.75
CA ALA A 202 51.29 -91.49 -97.41
C ALA A 202 52.82 -91.65 -97.40
N ASN A 203 53.57 -90.55 -97.57
CA ASN A 203 55.03 -90.58 -97.46
C ASN A 203 55.50 -90.94 -96.04
N LEU A 204 54.88 -90.33 -95.02
CA LEU A 204 55.22 -90.61 -93.62
C LEU A 204 54.85 -92.03 -93.19
N GLU A 205 53.73 -92.60 -93.66
CA GLU A 205 53.39 -94.00 -93.40
C GLU A 205 54.39 -94.98 -94.05
N THR A 206 54.88 -94.65 -95.25
CA THR A 206 55.89 -95.45 -95.95
C THR A 206 57.26 -95.34 -95.26
N GLU A 207 57.64 -94.15 -94.81
CA GLU A 207 58.89 -93.89 -94.09
C GLU A 207 58.88 -94.53 -92.69
N LEU A 208 57.73 -94.55 -92.01
CA LEU A 208 57.57 -95.22 -90.73
C LEU A 208 57.66 -96.75 -90.84
N SER A 209 57.11 -97.33 -91.92
CA SER A 209 57.29 -98.76 -92.24
C SER A 209 58.76 -99.10 -92.50
N HIS A 210 59.46 -98.28 -93.31
CA HIS A 210 60.87 -98.50 -93.63
C HIS A 210 61.78 -98.41 -92.39
N LEU A 211 61.58 -97.39 -91.55
CA LEU A 211 62.37 -97.19 -90.33
C LEU A 211 62.10 -98.28 -89.27
N SER A 212 60.90 -98.84 -89.23
CA SER A 212 60.59 -99.97 -88.34
C SER A 212 61.34 -101.24 -88.78
N ASP A 213 61.38 -101.52 -90.09
CA ASP A 213 62.11 -102.68 -90.64
C ASP A 213 63.64 -102.54 -90.48
N GLU A 214 64.15 -101.31 -90.57
CA GLU A 214 65.57 -101.01 -90.38
C GLU A 214 66.01 -101.14 -88.91
N ARG A 215 65.17 -100.72 -87.96
CA ARG A 215 65.42 -100.90 -86.53
C ARG A 215 65.54 -102.37 -86.16
N ASP A 216 64.60 -103.20 -86.59
CA ASP A 216 64.58 -104.63 -86.25
C ASP A 216 65.81 -105.37 -86.83
N ARG A 217 66.37 -104.87 -87.96
CA ARG A 217 67.62 -105.38 -88.55
C ARG A 217 68.87 -104.95 -87.76
N LEU A 218 68.89 -103.73 -87.23
CA LEU A 218 70.02 -103.19 -86.46
C LEU A 218 70.11 -103.82 -85.06
N ASP A 219 68.99 -104.10 -84.42
CA ASP A 219 68.96 -104.77 -83.11
C ASP A 219 69.57 -106.18 -83.17
N ALA A 220 69.29 -106.95 -84.23
CA ALA A 220 69.91 -108.26 -84.46
C ALA A 220 71.43 -108.20 -84.75
N ALA A 221 71.93 -107.08 -85.28
CA ALA A 221 73.36 -106.87 -85.54
C ALA A 221 74.14 -106.44 -84.28
N ILE A 222 73.48 -105.72 -83.36
CA ILE A 222 74.05 -105.28 -82.09
C ILE A 222 74.33 -106.49 -81.17
N GLU A 223 73.38 -107.42 -81.04
CA GLU A 223 73.55 -108.64 -80.24
C GLU A 223 74.75 -109.51 -80.70
N ALA A 224 75.02 -109.56 -82.02
CA ALA A 224 76.15 -110.31 -82.58
C ALA A 224 77.52 -109.65 -82.31
N MET A 225 77.58 -108.32 -82.16
CA MET A 225 78.81 -107.58 -81.89
C MET A 225 79.16 -107.53 -80.39
N GLU A 226 78.16 -107.51 -79.49
CA GLU A 226 78.38 -107.56 -78.04
C GLU A 226 79.05 -108.86 -77.58
N PHE A 227 78.76 -109.99 -78.25
CA PHE A 227 79.38 -111.29 -77.99
C PHE A 227 80.90 -111.30 -78.26
N VAL A 228 81.37 -110.54 -79.27
CA VAL A 228 82.80 -110.47 -79.66
C VAL A 228 83.54 -109.41 -78.84
N ALA A 229 82.88 -108.31 -78.46
CA ALA A 229 83.45 -107.28 -77.59
C ALA A 229 83.80 -107.80 -76.19
N GLY A 230 82.96 -108.68 -75.62
CA GLY A 230 83.10 -109.20 -74.25
C GLY A 230 84.32 -110.10 -73.97
N ASN A 231 85.11 -110.50 -74.97
CA ASN A 231 86.25 -111.41 -74.80
C ASN A 231 87.56 -110.93 -75.48
N SER A 232 87.70 -109.62 -75.71
CA SER A 232 88.79 -109.07 -76.53
C SER A 232 90.04 -108.55 -75.78
N GLU A 233 90.00 -108.35 -74.46
CA GLU A 233 91.09 -107.65 -73.72
C GLU A 233 92.05 -108.55 -72.90
N ALA A 234 91.88 -109.87 -72.90
CA ALA A 234 92.82 -110.78 -72.20
C ALA A 234 94.13 -111.07 -72.97
N LEU A 235 94.42 -110.35 -74.06
CA LEU A 235 95.44 -110.76 -75.04
C LEU A 235 96.58 -109.77 -75.36
N GLY A 236 96.81 -108.67 -74.62
CA GLY A 236 98.00 -107.88 -75.00
C GLY A 236 98.40 -106.63 -74.24
N TRP A 237 98.57 -106.66 -72.91
CA TRP A 237 99.06 -105.49 -72.17
C TRP A 237 100.44 -105.75 -71.54
N ASP A 238 101.49 -105.32 -72.25
CA ASP A 238 102.92 -105.49 -71.89
C ASP A 238 103.69 -104.15 -71.76
N ASP A 239 103.02 -102.98 -71.74
CA ASP A 239 103.71 -101.66 -71.74
C ASP A 239 103.12 -100.58 -70.78
N ALA A 240 102.41 -101.01 -69.72
CA ALA A 240 101.78 -100.13 -68.74
C ALA A 240 102.70 -99.29 -67.80
N PRO A 241 104.00 -99.60 -67.55
CA PRO A 241 104.79 -98.82 -66.59
C PRO A 241 105.31 -97.46 -67.10
N ALA A 242 105.44 -97.27 -68.42
CA ALA A 242 106.13 -96.10 -68.99
C ALA A 242 105.26 -94.82 -69.02
N GLN A 243 103.93 -94.94 -69.06
CA GLN A 243 103.01 -93.78 -69.10
C GLN A 243 102.79 -93.12 -67.73
N LEU A 244 103.08 -93.82 -66.62
CA LEU A 244 102.84 -93.31 -65.27
C LEU A 244 103.85 -92.20 -64.86
N GLU A 245 105.10 -92.24 -65.36
CA GLU A 245 106.09 -91.20 -65.08
C GLU A 245 105.80 -89.87 -65.81
N ALA A 246 105.19 -89.91 -67.00
CA ALA A 246 104.87 -88.71 -67.76
C ALA A 246 103.76 -87.86 -67.11
N ASN A 247 102.76 -88.51 -66.50
CA ASN A 247 101.60 -87.85 -65.91
C ASN A 247 101.88 -87.10 -64.58
N ARG A 248 103.02 -87.38 -63.91
CA ARG A 248 103.41 -86.66 -62.69
C ARG A 248 103.84 -85.20 -62.92
N SER A 249 104.15 -84.81 -64.16
CA SER A 249 104.61 -83.45 -64.51
C SER A 249 103.48 -82.44 -64.74
N LEU A 250 102.24 -82.90 -64.94
CA LEU A 250 101.07 -82.05 -65.26
C LEU A 250 100.31 -81.54 -64.03
N VAL A 251 100.59 -82.10 -62.84
CA VAL A 251 99.88 -81.77 -61.58
C VAL A 251 100.06 -80.30 -61.15
N PRO A 252 101.27 -79.70 -61.16
CA PRO A 252 101.45 -78.32 -60.71
C PRO A 252 100.80 -77.28 -61.64
N ALA A 253 100.69 -77.59 -62.94
CA ALA A 253 100.07 -76.69 -63.92
C ALA A 253 98.54 -76.67 -63.77
N LEU A 254 97.94 -77.80 -63.40
CA LEU A 254 96.51 -77.92 -63.12
C LEU A 254 96.14 -77.29 -61.76
N GLU A 255 97.00 -77.42 -60.75
CA GLU A 255 96.81 -76.73 -59.45
C GLU A 255 96.86 -75.20 -59.60
N GLU A 256 97.75 -74.66 -60.43
CA GLU A 256 97.80 -73.21 -60.71
C GLU A 256 96.60 -72.73 -61.53
N GLN A 257 96.06 -73.54 -62.46
CA GLN A 257 94.82 -73.22 -63.16
C GLN A 257 93.60 -73.26 -62.22
N LEU A 258 93.55 -74.24 -61.32
CA LEU A 258 92.50 -74.33 -60.30
C LEU A 258 92.54 -73.12 -59.36
N ARG A 259 93.72 -72.74 -58.86
CA ARG A 259 93.90 -71.56 -58.01
C ARG A 259 93.40 -70.29 -58.69
N ARG A 260 93.71 -70.10 -59.99
CA ARG A 260 93.20 -68.94 -60.75
C ARG A 260 91.70 -68.96 -60.97
N ALA A 261 91.11 -70.15 -61.17
CA ALA A 261 89.67 -70.30 -61.29
C ALA A 261 88.96 -70.04 -59.95
N GLU A 262 89.53 -70.48 -58.83
CA GLU A 262 89.03 -70.20 -57.48
C GLU A 262 89.18 -68.71 -57.11
N GLU A 263 90.28 -68.06 -57.51
CA GLU A 263 90.46 -66.61 -57.35
C GLU A 263 89.44 -65.83 -58.20
N ALA A 264 89.20 -66.25 -59.45
CA ALA A 264 88.17 -65.63 -60.29
C ALA A 264 86.74 -65.87 -59.77
N LEU A 265 86.47 -67.05 -59.19
CA LEU A 265 85.19 -67.36 -58.57
C LEU A 265 84.96 -66.51 -57.32
N THR A 266 85.96 -66.39 -56.44
CA THR A 266 85.86 -65.54 -55.24
C THR A 266 85.74 -64.06 -55.59
N GLU A 267 86.39 -63.59 -56.66
CA GLU A 267 86.20 -62.22 -57.17
C GLU A 267 84.78 -62.01 -57.74
N ALA A 268 84.25 -63.00 -58.47
CA ALA A 268 82.88 -62.94 -58.99
C ALA A 268 81.82 -63.01 -57.87
N ASP A 269 82.01 -63.88 -56.89
CA ASP A 269 81.12 -64.00 -55.72
C ASP A 269 81.15 -62.70 -54.90
N ALA A 270 82.32 -62.11 -54.68
CA ALA A 270 82.43 -60.80 -54.02
C ALA A 270 81.75 -59.67 -54.81
N ALA A 271 81.81 -59.71 -56.14
CA ALA A 271 81.11 -58.75 -57.00
C ALA A 271 79.59 -58.93 -56.96
N VAL A 272 79.10 -60.17 -56.86
CA VAL A 272 77.68 -60.48 -56.69
C VAL A 272 77.19 -60.04 -55.32
N GLU A 273 77.90 -60.37 -54.24
CA GLU A 273 77.56 -59.91 -52.89
C GLU A 273 77.52 -58.37 -52.80
N ALA A 274 78.50 -57.68 -53.40
CA ALA A 274 78.50 -56.22 -53.46
C ALA A 274 77.29 -55.66 -54.25
N ALA A 275 76.92 -56.29 -55.36
CA ALA A 275 75.75 -55.89 -56.15
C ALA A 275 74.43 -56.15 -55.41
N ASP A 276 74.33 -57.25 -54.67
CA ASP A 276 73.18 -57.59 -53.84
C ASP A 276 73.06 -56.60 -52.67
N GLU A 277 74.15 -56.23 -52.01
CA GLU A 277 74.16 -55.18 -50.97
C GLU A 277 73.72 -53.81 -51.52
N GLU A 278 74.21 -53.43 -52.72
CA GLU A 278 73.77 -52.21 -53.40
C GLU A 278 72.27 -52.26 -53.76
N PHE A 279 71.78 -53.39 -54.23
CA PHE A 279 70.38 -53.61 -54.55
C PHE A 279 69.48 -53.57 -53.31
N GLU A 280 69.87 -54.21 -52.22
CA GLU A 280 69.16 -54.16 -50.94
C GLU A 280 69.15 -52.73 -50.38
N SER A 281 70.27 -52.00 -50.45
CA SER A 281 70.36 -50.60 -50.03
C SER A 281 69.45 -49.68 -50.86
N ALA A 282 69.42 -49.87 -52.19
CA ALA A 282 68.55 -49.11 -53.08
C ALA A 282 67.06 -49.44 -52.83
N THR A 283 66.75 -50.71 -52.62
CA THR A 283 65.40 -51.18 -52.30
C THR A 283 64.93 -50.62 -50.96
N ALA A 284 65.77 -50.61 -49.94
CA ALA A 284 65.45 -50.00 -48.64
C ALA A 284 65.18 -48.50 -48.75
N LYS A 285 66.01 -47.76 -49.51
CA LYS A 285 65.78 -46.33 -49.78
C LYS A 285 64.47 -46.08 -50.54
N TRP A 286 64.14 -46.93 -51.51
CA TRP A 286 62.88 -46.85 -52.24
C TRP A 286 61.68 -47.16 -51.34
N GLN A 287 61.75 -48.21 -50.52
CA GLN A 287 60.69 -48.57 -49.58
C GLN A 287 60.44 -47.47 -48.55
N ASP A 288 61.49 -46.85 -48.03
CA ASP A 288 61.37 -45.71 -47.12
C ASP A 288 60.77 -44.47 -47.81
N ALA A 289 61.20 -44.16 -49.03
CA ALA A 289 60.62 -43.07 -49.82
C ALA A 289 59.15 -43.31 -50.19
N ASP A 290 58.78 -44.52 -50.61
CA ASP A 290 57.38 -44.88 -50.89
C ASP A 290 56.54 -44.93 -49.60
N GLY A 291 57.13 -45.36 -48.48
CA GLY A 291 56.53 -45.29 -47.16
C GLY A 291 56.21 -43.85 -46.74
N ARG A 292 57.17 -42.93 -46.88
CA ARG A 292 56.98 -41.49 -46.64
C ARG A 292 55.91 -40.91 -47.57
N ARG A 293 55.91 -41.28 -48.85
CA ARG A 293 54.89 -40.86 -49.82
C ARG A 293 53.50 -41.36 -49.44
N ARG A 294 53.34 -42.64 -49.10
CA ARG A 294 52.07 -43.22 -48.66
C ARG A 294 51.55 -42.55 -47.39
N ALA A 295 52.42 -42.31 -46.42
CA ALA A 295 52.07 -41.60 -45.19
C ALA A 295 51.62 -40.15 -45.48
N ALA A 296 52.32 -39.43 -46.37
CA ALA A 296 51.94 -38.09 -46.79
C ALA A 296 50.60 -38.07 -47.56
N VAL A 297 50.35 -39.06 -48.42
CA VAL A 297 49.07 -39.21 -49.14
C VAL A 297 47.94 -39.54 -48.17
N GLU A 298 48.14 -40.41 -47.17
CA GLU A 298 47.12 -40.68 -46.16
C GLU A 298 46.87 -39.48 -45.23
N GLN A 299 47.92 -38.72 -44.90
CA GLN A 299 47.78 -37.44 -44.17
C GLN A 299 47.01 -36.41 -44.99
N LEU A 300 47.29 -36.30 -46.29
CA LEU A 300 46.54 -35.45 -47.21
C LEU A 300 45.09 -35.91 -47.31
N ARG A 301 44.82 -37.20 -47.50
CA ARG A 301 43.46 -37.75 -47.52
C ARG A 301 42.74 -37.57 -46.19
N ALA A 302 43.44 -37.66 -45.06
CA ALA A 302 42.88 -37.41 -43.73
C ALA A 302 42.59 -35.92 -43.53
N ALA A 303 43.46 -35.03 -44.01
CA ALA A 303 43.26 -33.59 -44.00
C ALA A 303 42.10 -33.20 -44.93
N GLU A 304 42.06 -33.72 -46.16
CA GLU A 304 40.95 -33.56 -47.11
C GLU A 304 39.64 -34.10 -46.54
N ARG A 305 39.66 -35.27 -45.87
CA ARG A 305 38.49 -35.77 -45.13
C ARG A 305 38.07 -34.81 -44.03
N ARG A 306 39.00 -34.30 -43.20
CA ARG A 306 38.70 -33.32 -42.14
C ARG A 306 38.21 -31.98 -42.69
N PHE A 307 38.76 -31.51 -43.81
CA PHE A 307 38.32 -30.27 -44.45
C PHE A 307 36.96 -30.45 -45.12
N LYS A 308 36.68 -31.62 -45.70
CA LYS A 308 35.35 -32.01 -46.18
C LYS A 308 34.34 -32.18 -45.03
N GLU A 309 34.74 -32.77 -43.91
CA GLU A 309 33.93 -32.90 -42.69
C GLU A 309 33.63 -31.54 -42.06
N MET A 310 34.51 -30.56 -42.22
CA MET A 310 34.32 -29.17 -41.76
C MET A 310 33.75 -28.23 -42.83
N GLU A 311 33.46 -28.73 -44.04
CA GLU A 311 32.90 -27.98 -45.19
C GLU A 311 33.66 -26.69 -45.57
N ILE A 312 34.98 -26.68 -45.39
CA ILE A 312 35.83 -25.52 -45.73
C ILE A 312 36.30 -25.64 -47.19
N PRO A 313 36.13 -24.61 -48.06
CA PRO A 313 36.66 -24.61 -49.42
C PRO A 313 38.19 -24.76 -49.44
N ASP A 314 38.74 -25.24 -50.55
CA ASP A 314 40.18 -25.53 -50.74
C ASP A 314 41.06 -24.38 -50.16
N PRO A 315 41.92 -24.64 -49.16
CA PRO A 315 42.50 -23.59 -48.34
C PRO A 315 43.58 -22.83 -49.12
N THR A 316 43.15 -21.82 -49.85
CA THR A 316 44.06 -20.81 -50.38
C THR A 316 44.52 -19.93 -49.22
N GLU A 317 45.78 -19.48 -49.24
CA GLU A 317 46.34 -18.63 -48.18
C GLU A 317 45.48 -17.37 -47.90
N ALA A 318 44.85 -16.84 -48.97
CA ALA A 318 43.88 -15.75 -48.90
C ALA A 318 42.55 -16.13 -48.22
N ALA A 319 42.01 -17.32 -48.48
CA ALA A 319 40.77 -17.80 -47.89
C ALA A 319 40.91 -18.05 -46.37
N VAL A 320 42.09 -18.52 -45.94
CA VAL A 320 42.43 -18.71 -44.52
C VAL A 320 42.58 -17.37 -43.81
N ALA A 321 43.13 -16.35 -44.47
CA ALA A 321 43.22 -15.00 -43.92
C ALA A 321 41.82 -14.38 -43.73
N THR A 322 40.96 -14.42 -44.75
CA THR A 322 39.57 -13.91 -44.63
C THR A 322 38.74 -14.67 -43.59
N ALA A 323 38.92 -15.99 -43.48
CA ALA A 323 38.23 -16.78 -42.46
C ALA A 323 38.72 -16.46 -41.03
N ARG A 324 40.01 -16.12 -40.86
CA ARG A 324 40.54 -15.66 -39.56
C ARG A 324 40.01 -14.29 -39.17
N ASP A 325 39.93 -13.36 -40.11
CA ASP A 325 39.39 -12.02 -39.85
C ASP A 325 37.91 -12.09 -39.50
N GLU A 326 37.14 -12.92 -40.23
CA GLU A 326 35.73 -13.18 -39.92
C GLU A 326 35.54 -13.89 -38.56
N LEU A 327 36.40 -14.86 -38.22
CA LEU A 327 36.37 -15.50 -36.91
C LEU A 327 36.67 -14.50 -35.78
N HIS A 328 37.61 -13.58 -36.00
CA HIS A 328 37.92 -12.52 -35.04
C HIS A 328 36.74 -11.56 -34.87
N ARG A 329 36.12 -11.10 -35.96
CA ARG A 329 34.91 -10.27 -35.92
C ARG A 329 33.77 -10.97 -35.18
N LEU A 330 33.46 -12.21 -35.54
CA LEU A 330 32.38 -12.99 -34.91
C LEU A 330 32.67 -13.26 -33.43
N LYS A 331 33.94 -13.42 -33.03
CA LYS A 331 34.32 -13.52 -31.62
C LYS A 331 34.10 -12.22 -30.86
N GLU A 332 34.43 -11.08 -31.44
CA GLU A 332 34.17 -9.76 -30.84
C GLU A 332 32.67 -9.48 -30.73
N GLU A 333 31.89 -9.82 -31.76
CA GLU A 333 30.43 -9.75 -31.72
C GLU A 333 29.86 -10.69 -30.65
N ALA A 334 30.34 -11.93 -30.55
CA ALA A 334 29.90 -12.86 -29.53
C ALA A 334 30.26 -12.39 -28.11
N THR A 335 31.43 -11.80 -27.87
CA THR A 335 31.77 -11.26 -26.55
C THR A 335 30.89 -10.06 -26.20
N THR A 336 30.61 -9.16 -27.16
CA THR A 336 29.67 -8.05 -26.93
C THR A 336 28.27 -8.56 -26.58
N LEU A 337 27.73 -9.53 -27.34
CA LEU A 337 26.42 -10.12 -27.07
C LEU A 337 26.36 -10.84 -25.73
N VAL A 338 27.42 -11.53 -25.32
CA VAL A 338 27.51 -12.15 -23.98
C VAL A 338 27.48 -11.07 -22.89
N THR A 339 28.23 -9.97 -23.05
CA THR A 339 28.19 -8.88 -22.07
C THR A 339 26.83 -8.20 -22.00
N GLU A 340 26.15 -8.00 -23.13
CA GLU A 340 24.79 -7.46 -23.17
C GLU A 340 23.77 -8.41 -22.51
N LEU A 341 23.91 -9.72 -22.75
CA LEU A 341 23.07 -10.73 -22.14
C LEU A 341 23.23 -10.80 -20.62
N ASP A 342 24.46 -10.68 -20.12
CA ASP A 342 24.72 -10.63 -18.67
C ASP A 342 24.13 -9.37 -18.04
N VAL A 343 24.26 -8.21 -18.70
CA VAL A 343 23.58 -6.97 -18.26
C VAL A 343 22.06 -7.17 -18.24
N LEU A 344 21.47 -7.71 -19.30
CA LEU A 344 20.03 -7.97 -19.36
C LEU A 344 19.56 -8.92 -18.26
N LYS A 345 20.27 -10.03 -18.00
CA LYS A 345 19.96 -10.96 -16.90
C LYS A 345 20.03 -10.30 -15.53
N THR A 346 21.02 -9.44 -15.29
CA THR A 346 21.11 -8.70 -14.01
C THR A 346 19.98 -7.69 -13.86
N THR A 347 19.58 -7.00 -14.95
CA THR A 347 18.43 -6.08 -14.92
C THR A 347 17.11 -6.83 -14.72
N GLN A 348 16.93 -7.99 -15.36
CA GLN A 348 15.77 -8.85 -15.17
C GLN A 348 15.67 -9.29 -13.71
N GLY A 349 16.75 -9.82 -13.13
CA GLY A 349 16.77 -10.23 -11.72
C GLY A 349 16.48 -9.08 -10.76
N ARG A 350 16.95 -7.86 -11.05
CA ARG A 350 16.61 -6.67 -10.24
C ARG A 350 15.11 -6.34 -10.32
N ARG A 351 14.52 -6.37 -11.52
CA ARG A 351 13.10 -6.09 -11.74
C ARG A 351 12.20 -7.14 -11.10
N GLU A 352 12.58 -8.42 -11.16
CA GLU A 352 11.87 -9.51 -10.48
C GLU A 352 11.90 -9.35 -8.95
N ALA A 353 13.05 -8.92 -8.39
CA ALA A 353 13.17 -8.63 -6.97
C ALA A 353 12.32 -7.41 -6.54
N GLU A 354 12.34 -6.32 -7.32
CA GLU A 354 11.49 -5.13 -7.11
C GLU A 354 10.00 -5.51 -7.14
N GLN A 355 9.59 -6.33 -8.11
CA GLN A 355 8.22 -6.81 -8.22
C GLN A 355 7.83 -7.69 -7.03
N ALA A 356 8.69 -8.62 -6.62
CA ALA A 356 8.44 -9.49 -5.48
C ALA A 356 8.31 -8.69 -4.17
N GLN A 357 9.11 -7.63 -4.01
CA GLN A 357 9.01 -6.73 -2.86
C GLN A 357 7.70 -5.93 -2.89
N ALA A 358 7.33 -5.35 -4.03
CA ALA A 358 6.09 -4.60 -4.17
C ALA A 358 4.85 -5.47 -3.89
N VAL A 359 4.86 -6.74 -4.32
CA VAL A 359 3.76 -7.69 -4.01
C VAL A 359 3.65 -7.97 -2.52
N ARG A 360 4.78 -8.10 -1.80
CA ARG A 360 4.76 -8.27 -0.34
C ARG A 360 4.23 -7.03 0.36
N GLU A 361 4.73 -5.85 -0.01
CA GLU A 361 4.27 -4.58 0.57
C GLU A 361 2.78 -4.34 0.31
N TYR A 362 2.28 -4.71 -0.88
CA TYR A 362 0.85 -4.68 -1.20
C TYR A 362 0.04 -5.63 -0.32
N GLY A 363 0.50 -6.88 -0.15
CA GLY A 363 -0.16 -7.87 0.71
C GLY A 363 -0.22 -7.41 2.17
N GLU A 364 0.89 -6.88 2.70
CA GLU A 364 0.93 -6.32 4.06
C GLU A 364 0.00 -5.11 4.22
N ALA A 365 -0.11 -4.25 3.19
CA ALA A 365 -1.02 -3.12 3.20
C ALA A 365 -2.50 -3.56 3.13
N GLU A 366 -2.83 -4.54 2.30
CA GLU A 366 -4.18 -5.13 2.26
C GLU A 366 -4.55 -5.79 3.59
N GLU A 367 -3.64 -6.55 4.21
CA GLU A 367 -3.89 -7.15 5.53
C GLU A 367 -4.10 -6.09 6.60
N LYS A 368 -3.32 -4.99 6.59
CA LYS A 368 -3.52 -3.85 7.51
C LYS A 368 -4.87 -3.19 7.31
N VAL A 369 -5.25 -2.89 6.05
CA VAL A 369 -6.56 -2.30 5.74
C VAL A 369 -7.69 -3.24 6.13
N ALA A 370 -7.55 -4.55 5.88
CA ALA A 370 -8.54 -5.55 6.26
C ALA A 370 -8.67 -5.68 7.79
N ALA A 371 -7.57 -5.61 8.53
CA ALA A 371 -7.56 -5.61 9.99
C ALA A 371 -8.23 -4.35 10.55
N GLU A 372 -7.86 -3.17 10.05
CA GLU A 372 -8.46 -1.90 10.42
C GLU A 372 -9.96 -1.86 10.09
N ARG A 373 -10.38 -2.37 8.92
CA ARG A 373 -11.80 -2.49 8.56
C ARG A 373 -12.55 -3.45 9.47
N ARG A 374 -11.97 -4.62 9.78
CA ARG A 374 -12.59 -5.61 10.69
C ARG A 374 -12.82 -5.03 12.08
N GLU A 375 -11.99 -4.10 12.54
CA GLU A 375 -12.19 -3.37 13.79
C GLU A 375 -13.15 -2.17 13.64
N ALA A 376 -13.03 -1.41 12.55
CA ALA A 376 -13.77 -0.17 12.33
C ALA A 376 -15.22 -0.38 11.89
N GLU A 377 -15.52 -1.30 10.97
CA GLU A 377 -16.88 -1.57 10.46
C GLU A 377 -17.90 -1.83 11.58
N PRO A 378 -17.67 -2.77 12.53
CA PRO A 378 -18.63 -2.97 13.62
C PRO A 378 -18.72 -1.76 14.56
N ALA A 379 -17.70 -0.91 14.66
CA ALA A 379 -17.76 0.34 15.42
C ALA A 379 -18.57 1.42 14.68
N LEU A 380 -18.42 1.54 13.37
CA LEU A 380 -19.18 2.44 12.50
C LEU A 380 -20.65 2.05 12.45
N ASP A 381 -20.97 0.76 12.24
CA ASP A 381 -22.35 0.25 12.25
C ASP A 381 -23.05 0.50 13.59
N ARG A 382 -22.30 0.40 14.70
CA ARG A 382 -22.82 0.74 16.03
C ARG A 382 -23.07 2.23 16.17
N TRP A 383 -22.13 3.05 15.72
CA TRP A 383 -22.25 4.51 15.76
C TRP A 383 -23.42 5.01 14.90
N GLU A 384 -23.61 4.47 13.70
CA GLU A 384 -24.74 4.79 12.82
C GLU A 384 -26.07 4.38 13.44
N ARG A 385 -26.16 3.19 14.05
CA ARG A 385 -27.36 2.76 14.79
C ARG A 385 -27.68 3.70 15.95
N LEU A 386 -26.69 4.09 16.75
CA LEU A 386 -26.87 5.03 17.85
C LEU A 386 -27.31 6.41 17.34
N ARG A 387 -26.67 6.90 16.28
CA ARG A 387 -27.02 8.17 15.64
C ARG A 387 -28.46 8.15 15.12
N ALA A 388 -28.88 7.07 14.46
CA ALA A 388 -30.26 6.90 14.01
C ALA A 388 -31.25 6.87 15.19
N ALA A 389 -30.95 6.12 16.25
CA ALA A 389 -31.81 6.06 17.44
C ALA A 389 -31.92 7.42 18.17
N VAL A 390 -30.88 8.26 18.12
CA VAL A 390 -30.89 9.63 18.64
C VAL A 390 -31.63 10.58 17.69
N ALA A 391 -31.54 10.36 16.37
CA ALA A 391 -32.24 11.11 15.32
C ALA A 391 -33.76 10.93 15.39
N ASP A 392 -34.23 9.68 15.47
CA ASP A 392 -35.65 9.32 15.55
C ASP A 392 -36.35 9.96 16.76
N ARG A 393 -35.57 10.33 17.78
CA ARG A 393 -36.03 10.94 19.01
C ARG A 393 -35.82 12.46 19.05
N ASN A 394 -35.36 13.07 17.95
CA ASN A 394 -35.05 14.50 17.76
C ASN A 394 -33.95 15.06 18.69
N LEU A 395 -32.95 14.25 19.03
CA LEU A 395 -31.93 14.62 20.04
C LEU A 395 -30.54 14.86 19.46
N LEU A 396 -30.39 14.75 18.14
CA LEU A 396 -29.10 15.00 17.48
C LEU A 396 -28.61 16.42 17.71
N ALA A 397 -29.51 17.42 17.62
CA ALA A 397 -29.16 18.81 17.85
C ALA A 397 -28.63 19.01 19.27
N SER A 398 -29.30 18.49 20.31
CA SER A 398 -28.85 18.64 21.70
C SER A 398 -27.58 17.85 22.01
N VAL A 399 -27.42 16.63 21.49
CA VAL A 399 -26.21 15.81 21.77
C VAL A 399 -24.97 16.36 21.08
N VAL A 400 -25.11 16.95 19.88
CA VAL A 400 -23.99 17.51 19.12
C VAL A 400 -23.67 18.95 19.55
N THR A 401 -24.64 19.73 20.03
CA THR A 401 -24.42 21.13 20.45
C THR A 401 -24.20 21.33 21.95
N SER A 402 -24.77 20.47 22.82
CA SER A 402 -24.67 20.61 24.27
C SER A 402 -23.37 19.98 24.81
N GLY A 403 -22.26 20.71 24.70
CA GLY A 403 -21.15 20.58 25.64
C GLY A 403 -20.21 19.39 25.42
N THR A 404 -19.59 19.29 24.26
CA THR A 404 -18.35 18.50 24.11
C THR A 404 -17.15 19.13 24.83
N SER A 405 -17.24 20.32 25.45
CA SER A 405 -16.09 21.01 26.05
C SER A 405 -15.39 20.18 27.14
N ASP A 406 -16.15 19.58 28.06
CA ASP A 406 -15.58 18.94 29.26
C ASP A 406 -15.07 17.51 28.98
N VAL A 407 -15.56 16.87 27.90
CA VAL A 407 -15.21 15.50 27.51
C VAL A 407 -14.33 15.45 26.25
N SER A 408 -14.19 16.55 25.50
CA SER A 408 -13.34 16.63 24.28
C SER A 408 -11.86 16.40 24.55
N GLY A 409 -11.40 16.64 25.79
CA GLY A 409 -10.03 16.36 26.22
C GLY A 409 -9.75 14.89 26.52
N ILE A 410 -10.80 14.07 26.72
CA ILE A 410 -10.67 12.65 27.05
C ILE A 410 -10.56 11.85 25.74
N ARG A 411 -9.33 11.47 25.39
CA ARG A 411 -9.06 10.60 24.24
C ARG A 411 -9.03 9.14 24.67
N GLY A 412 -9.62 8.28 23.85
CA GLY A 412 -9.60 6.83 24.00
C GLY A 412 -10.89 6.25 24.59
N HIS A 413 -11.40 5.18 23.97
CA HIS A 413 -12.64 4.50 24.35
C HIS A 413 -12.63 4.06 25.82
N VAL A 414 -11.51 3.54 26.32
CA VAL A 414 -11.39 3.07 27.71
C VAL A 414 -11.56 4.21 28.72
N ASN A 415 -11.00 5.38 28.44
CA ASN A 415 -11.12 6.54 29.35
C ASN A 415 -12.54 7.12 29.33
N LEU A 416 -13.19 7.13 28.16
CA LEU A 416 -14.59 7.52 28.02
C LEU A 416 -15.53 6.55 28.76
N VAL A 417 -15.25 5.24 28.69
CA VAL A 417 -15.99 4.22 29.44
C VAL A 417 -15.84 4.45 30.95
N GLN A 418 -14.62 4.66 31.44
CA GLN A 418 -14.38 4.95 32.86
C GLN A 418 -15.09 6.21 33.33
N GLU A 419 -15.06 7.29 32.54
CA GLU A 419 -15.74 8.53 32.89
C GLU A 419 -17.26 8.34 32.91
N ALA A 420 -17.82 7.62 31.94
CA ALA A 420 -19.23 7.26 31.94
C ALA A 420 -19.62 6.43 33.18
N HIS A 421 -18.79 5.47 33.62
CA HIS A 421 -19.02 4.74 34.87
C HIS A 421 -19.02 5.66 36.10
N LYS A 422 -18.12 6.64 36.17
CA LYS A 422 -18.11 7.64 37.25
C LYS A 422 -19.37 8.49 37.24
N GLN A 423 -19.74 9.04 36.08
CA GLN A 423 -20.97 9.85 35.94
C GLN A 423 -22.23 9.04 36.26
N ARG A 424 -22.26 7.75 35.92
CA ARG A 424 -23.32 6.83 36.33
C ARG A 424 -23.37 6.63 37.84
N ALA A 425 -22.23 6.46 38.51
CA ALA A 425 -22.19 6.35 39.97
C ALA A 425 -22.76 7.61 40.64
N VAL A 426 -22.36 8.79 40.16
CA VAL A 426 -22.90 10.08 40.61
C VAL A 426 -24.42 10.16 40.36
N LEU A 427 -24.88 9.76 39.18
CA LEU A 427 -26.31 9.72 38.86
C LEU A 427 -27.08 8.81 39.82
N VAL A 428 -26.58 7.61 40.11
CA VAL A 428 -27.19 6.67 41.07
C VAL A 428 -27.28 7.30 42.46
N GLU A 429 -26.22 7.93 42.96
CA GLU A 429 -26.24 8.62 44.24
C GLU A 429 -27.29 9.75 44.27
N ARG A 430 -27.37 10.55 43.21
CA ARG A 430 -28.35 11.64 43.10
C ARG A 430 -29.79 11.12 43.01
N LEU A 431 -30.02 10.03 42.27
CA LEU A 431 -31.32 9.39 42.17
C LEU A 431 -31.76 8.75 43.49
N ARG A 432 -30.84 8.20 44.30
CA ARG A 432 -31.15 7.71 45.66
C ARG A 432 -31.63 8.81 46.59
N ALA A 433 -31.09 10.02 46.46
CA ALA A 433 -31.54 11.18 47.22
C ALA A 433 -32.86 11.79 46.70
N ALA A 434 -33.30 11.42 45.50
CA ALA A 434 -34.52 11.96 44.89
C ALA A 434 -35.77 11.16 45.30
N HIS A 435 -36.77 11.86 45.85
CA HIS A 435 -38.06 11.27 46.21
C HIS A 435 -38.74 10.69 44.96
N GLY A 436 -39.19 9.42 44.97
CA GLY A 436 -39.94 8.79 43.87
C GLY A 436 -39.11 8.37 42.64
N ALA A 437 -37.82 8.11 42.81
CA ALA A 437 -36.93 7.59 41.76
C ALA A 437 -36.64 6.07 41.89
N GLN A 438 -37.36 5.32 42.74
CA GLN A 438 -37.08 3.90 43.01
C GLN A 438 -37.23 3.00 41.77
N ASP A 439 -38.23 3.24 40.93
CA ASP A 439 -38.43 2.51 39.67
C ASP A 439 -37.32 2.78 38.64
N LEU A 440 -36.74 3.99 38.67
CA LEU A 440 -35.64 4.39 37.81
C LEU A 440 -34.34 3.75 38.29
N LEU A 441 -34.09 3.74 39.61
CA LEU A 441 -32.95 3.06 40.24
C LEU A 441 -32.94 1.56 39.91
N ALA A 442 -34.08 0.89 40.02
CA ALA A 442 -34.19 -0.53 39.65
C ALA A 442 -33.82 -0.80 38.18
N LYS A 443 -34.13 0.14 37.27
CA LYS A 443 -33.73 0.07 35.85
C LYS A 443 -32.23 0.34 35.66
N VAL A 444 -31.65 1.29 36.41
CA VAL A 444 -30.21 1.58 36.36
C VAL A 444 -29.38 0.40 36.85
N ASP A 445 -29.86 -0.30 37.88
CA ASP A 445 -29.19 -1.47 38.46
C ASP A 445 -29.32 -2.71 37.55
N LYS A 446 -30.50 -2.97 36.98
CA LYS A 446 -30.71 -4.07 36.01
C LYS A 446 -29.85 -3.93 34.75
N ASN A 447 -29.67 -2.71 34.27
CA ASN A 447 -28.83 -2.41 33.11
C ASN A 447 -27.32 -2.54 33.40
N ALA A 448 -26.91 -2.72 34.66
CA ALA A 448 -25.52 -2.97 35.05
C ALA A 448 -25.08 -4.42 34.81
N GLU A 449 -26.03 -5.35 34.83
CA GLU A 449 -25.80 -6.80 34.82
C GLU A 449 -25.91 -7.41 33.41
N GLY A 450 -26.31 -6.62 32.41
CA GLY A 450 -26.57 -7.09 31.04
C GLY A 450 -25.29 -7.22 30.20
N GLU A 451 -24.72 -8.42 30.11
CA GLU A 451 -23.54 -8.75 29.27
C GLU A 451 -23.80 -8.78 27.74
N GLY A 452 -24.99 -8.40 27.26
CA GLY A 452 -25.38 -8.57 25.84
C GLY A 452 -25.72 -7.30 25.06
N ILE A 453 -25.92 -6.16 25.73
CA ILE A 453 -26.30 -4.89 25.06
C ILE A 453 -25.04 -4.02 25.00
N GLY A 454 -24.77 -3.42 23.82
CA GLY A 454 -23.60 -2.58 23.61
C GLY A 454 -23.51 -1.48 24.67
N PHE A 455 -22.33 -1.27 25.24
CA PHE A 455 -22.07 -0.30 26.31
C PHE A 455 -22.80 1.04 26.08
N ALA A 456 -22.71 1.63 24.88
CA ALA A 456 -23.34 2.91 24.59
C ALA A 456 -24.88 2.88 24.53
N ASP A 457 -25.48 1.77 24.08
CA ASP A 457 -26.94 1.61 24.00
C ASP A 457 -27.57 1.65 25.40
N VAL A 458 -26.93 0.99 26.37
CA VAL A 458 -27.35 0.99 27.78
C VAL A 458 -27.39 2.40 28.37
N TYR A 459 -26.38 3.22 28.09
CA TYR A 459 -26.31 4.59 28.62
C TYR A 459 -27.29 5.53 27.92
N LEU A 460 -27.56 5.32 26.62
CA LEU A 460 -28.58 6.06 25.89
C LEU A 460 -29.98 5.78 26.46
N GLU A 461 -30.33 4.51 26.69
CA GLU A 461 -31.60 4.13 27.30
C GLU A 461 -31.76 4.69 28.72
N LEU A 462 -30.67 4.64 29.51
CA LEU A 462 -30.65 5.19 30.84
C LEU A 462 -30.90 6.71 30.84
N TRP A 463 -30.21 7.44 29.96
CA TRP A 463 -30.38 8.88 29.83
C TRP A 463 -31.81 9.25 29.40
N LEU A 464 -32.41 8.50 28.48
CA LEU A 464 -33.81 8.69 28.08
C LEU A 464 -34.79 8.44 29.22
N ALA A 465 -34.57 7.36 30.00
CA ALA A 465 -35.41 7.06 31.16
C ALA A 465 -35.35 8.16 32.23
N VAL A 466 -34.16 8.71 32.48
CA VAL A 466 -33.96 9.86 33.39
C VAL A 466 -34.65 11.12 32.85
N ARG A 467 -34.49 11.40 31.56
CA ARG A 467 -35.13 12.55 30.89
C ARG A 467 -36.64 12.48 30.99
N ASP A 468 -37.25 11.33 30.69
CA ASP A 468 -38.69 11.15 30.76
C ASP A 468 -39.21 11.27 32.19
N TRP A 469 -38.44 10.79 33.18
CA TRP A 469 -38.74 10.98 34.60
C TRP A 469 -38.70 12.46 35.00
N LEU A 470 -37.71 13.23 34.53
CA LEU A 470 -37.63 14.67 34.77
C LEU A 470 -38.80 15.43 34.11
N ARG A 471 -39.12 15.13 32.84
CA ARG A 471 -40.23 15.77 32.11
C ARG A 471 -41.56 15.61 32.81
N ARG A 472 -41.84 14.45 33.42
CA ARG A 472 -43.09 14.20 34.18
C ARG A 472 -43.22 15.03 35.45
N ARG A 473 -42.13 15.62 35.95
CA ARG A 473 -42.08 16.38 37.20
C ARG A 473 -41.92 17.87 37.01
N LEU A 474 -41.48 18.30 35.84
CA LEU A 474 -41.33 19.71 35.52
C LEU A 474 -42.72 20.34 35.30
N PRO A 475 -42.95 21.58 35.78
CA PRO A 475 -44.16 22.34 35.46
C PRO A 475 -44.35 22.44 33.95
N ALA A 476 -45.60 22.44 33.48
CA ALA A 476 -45.93 22.41 32.04
C ALA A 476 -45.25 23.55 31.25
N GLN A 477 -45.10 24.74 31.86
CA GLN A 477 -44.46 25.91 31.26
C GLN A 477 -42.94 25.76 31.06
N VAL A 478 -42.31 24.82 31.76
CA VAL A 478 -40.87 24.53 31.66
C VAL A 478 -40.62 23.25 30.86
N ALA A 479 -41.60 22.34 30.83
CA ALA A 479 -41.55 21.07 30.11
C ALA A 479 -41.70 21.19 28.58
N GLU A 480 -42.04 22.37 28.04
CA GLU A 480 -42.10 22.61 26.58
C GLU A 480 -40.72 22.59 25.89
N VAL A 481 -39.62 22.61 26.64
CA VAL A 481 -38.27 22.55 26.10
C VAL A 481 -37.81 21.11 25.94
N ASP A 482 -37.31 20.77 24.75
CA ASP A 482 -36.89 19.40 24.47
C ASP A 482 -35.62 18.97 25.24
N ASP A 483 -34.72 19.90 25.54
CA ASP A 483 -33.53 19.65 26.35
C ASP A 483 -33.84 19.71 27.86
N PRO A 484 -33.69 18.61 28.61
CA PRO A 484 -33.91 18.59 30.07
C PRO A 484 -32.96 19.53 30.83
N ARG A 485 -31.75 19.78 30.32
CA ARG A 485 -30.81 20.72 30.96
C ARG A 485 -31.31 22.14 30.84
N GLU A 486 -31.75 22.53 29.65
CA GLU A 486 -32.31 23.86 29.42
C GLU A 486 -33.62 24.05 30.21
N ALA A 487 -34.47 23.01 30.29
CA ALA A 487 -35.64 23.02 31.15
C ALA A 487 -35.26 23.25 32.63
N LEU A 488 -34.25 22.55 33.16
CA LEU A 488 -33.79 22.75 34.54
C LEU A 488 -33.14 24.12 34.76
N LEU A 489 -32.41 24.65 33.78
CA LEU A 489 -31.85 26.01 33.85
C LEU A 489 -32.96 27.05 33.83
N ARG A 490 -33.98 26.90 32.98
CA ARG A 490 -35.17 27.76 32.97
C ARG A 490 -35.93 27.67 34.29
N LEU A 491 -36.07 26.47 34.87
CA LEU A 491 -36.67 26.31 36.19
C LEU A 491 -35.85 27.05 37.26
N ARG A 492 -34.52 26.87 37.25
CA ARG A 492 -33.63 27.57 38.18
C ARG A 492 -33.75 29.07 38.01
N ASP A 493 -33.69 29.59 36.79
CA ASP A 493 -33.76 31.02 36.52
C ASP A 493 -35.16 31.59 36.88
N GLN A 494 -36.23 30.80 36.70
CA GLN A 494 -37.56 31.13 37.20
C GLN A 494 -37.63 31.13 38.72
N LEU A 495 -37.03 30.14 39.40
CA LEU A 495 -36.96 30.08 40.86
C LEU A 495 -36.13 31.22 41.42
N THR A 496 -34.96 31.52 40.85
CA THR A 496 -34.14 32.68 41.20
C THR A 496 -34.89 33.98 40.91
N GLY A 497 -35.62 34.07 39.81
CA GLY A 497 -36.48 35.20 39.52
C GLY A 497 -37.63 35.35 40.53
N LEU A 498 -38.20 34.25 41.02
CA LEU A 498 -39.21 34.25 42.08
C LEU A 498 -38.60 34.58 43.44
N GLU A 499 -37.40 34.10 43.75
CA GLU A 499 -36.62 34.43 44.95
C GLU A 499 -36.23 35.90 44.96
N GLU A 500 -35.77 36.46 43.83
CA GLU A 500 -35.47 37.89 43.71
C GLU A 500 -36.74 38.73 43.80
N ARG A 501 -37.84 38.29 43.20
CA ARG A 501 -39.14 38.98 43.35
C ARG A 501 -39.63 38.92 44.78
N LEU A 502 -39.50 37.76 45.45
CA LEU A 502 -39.83 37.59 46.85
C LEU A 502 -38.94 38.49 47.70
N GLY A 503 -37.63 38.51 47.45
CA GLY A 503 -36.67 39.38 48.13
C GLY A 503 -36.96 40.87 47.91
N ARG A 504 -37.32 41.29 46.69
CA ARG A 504 -37.77 42.67 46.43
C ARG A 504 -39.11 42.99 47.09
N GLN A 505 -40.07 42.06 47.10
CA GLN A 505 -41.34 42.23 47.80
C GLN A 505 -41.14 42.29 49.31
N GLU A 506 -40.22 41.48 49.84
CA GLU A 506 -39.77 41.54 51.23
C GLU A 506 -39.08 42.87 51.51
N ASP A 507 -38.21 43.37 50.64
CA ASP A 507 -37.54 44.67 50.77
C ASP A 507 -38.51 45.86 50.69
N ASP A 508 -39.51 45.79 49.80
CA ASP A 508 -40.60 46.77 49.73
C ASP A 508 -41.48 46.72 51.00
N LEU A 509 -41.76 45.51 51.52
CA LEU A 509 -42.40 45.33 52.83
C LEU A 509 -41.50 45.83 53.98
N ARG A 510 -40.18 45.65 53.91
CA ARG A 510 -39.19 46.17 54.87
C ARG A 510 -39.21 47.70 54.85
N GLY A 511 -39.36 48.34 53.69
CA GLY A 511 -39.59 49.78 53.55
C GLY A 511 -40.89 50.26 54.21
N ALA A 512 -41.92 49.42 54.23
CA ALA A 512 -43.21 49.72 54.85
C ALA A 512 -43.26 49.52 56.38
N SER A 513 -42.24 48.91 57.00
CA SER A 513 -42.21 48.70 58.47
C SER A 513 -42.05 50.02 59.25
N GLU A 514 -41.26 50.98 58.73
CA GLU A 514 -41.22 52.36 59.25
C GLU A 514 -42.57 53.08 59.02
N ASP A 515 -43.28 52.70 57.95
CA ASP A 515 -44.61 53.23 57.63
C ASP A 515 -45.71 52.71 58.58
N VAL A 516 -45.54 51.56 59.25
CA VAL A 516 -46.49 51.09 60.29
C VAL A 516 -46.45 52.03 61.50
N ALA A 517 -45.26 52.33 62.03
CA ALA A 517 -45.10 53.28 63.13
C ALA A 517 -45.55 54.71 62.73
N ARG A 518 -45.24 55.12 61.48
CA ARG A 518 -45.69 56.40 60.92
C ARG A 518 -47.21 56.45 60.74
N GLY A 519 -47.84 55.34 60.37
CA GLY A 519 -49.28 55.18 60.24
C GLY A 519 -49.99 55.34 61.58
N ILE A 520 -49.49 54.67 62.62
CA ILE A 520 -49.99 54.80 64.00
C ILE A 520 -49.82 56.26 64.49
N ASP A 521 -48.67 56.88 64.26
CA ASP A 521 -48.42 58.30 64.60
C ASP A 521 -49.42 59.26 63.93
N VAL A 522 -49.74 59.04 62.66
CA VAL A 522 -50.74 59.84 61.93
C VAL A 522 -52.13 59.66 62.55
N GLN A 523 -52.49 58.43 62.94
CA GLN A 523 -53.76 58.16 63.61
C GLN A 523 -53.82 58.79 65.02
N ILE A 524 -52.76 58.68 65.83
CA ILE A 524 -52.65 59.34 67.14
C ILE A 524 -52.77 60.86 66.98
N ARG A 525 -52.09 61.47 65.99
CA ARG A 525 -52.22 62.91 65.71
C ARG A 525 -53.63 63.29 65.30
N LYS A 526 -54.30 62.49 64.46
CA LYS A 526 -55.68 62.72 64.05
C LYS A 526 -56.65 62.62 65.24
N ALA A 527 -56.47 61.63 66.12
CA ALA A 527 -57.25 61.46 67.34
C ALA A 527 -57.02 62.60 68.34
N ARG A 528 -55.76 63.02 68.58
CA ARG A 528 -55.44 64.21 69.40
C ARG A 528 -56.08 65.47 68.83
N GLY A 529 -56.09 65.64 67.51
CA GLY A 529 -56.80 66.73 66.84
C GLY A 529 -58.32 66.67 66.96
N GLN A 530 -58.91 65.48 67.05
CA GLN A 530 -60.35 65.31 67.36
C GLN A 530 -60.64 65.65 68.82
N VAL A 531 -59.83 65.17 69.78
CA VAL A 531 -59.99 65.47 71.22
C VAL A 531 -59.77 66.96 71.50
N SER A 532 -58.81 67.61 70.83
CA SER A 532 -58.60 69.05 70.97
C SER A 532 -59.82 69.85 70.50
N ARG A 533 -60.45 69.44 69.39
CA ARG A 533 -61.71 70.05 68.91
C ARG A 533 -62.86 69.80 69.88
N LEU A 534 -62.96 68.58 70.44
CA LEU A 534 -63.96 68.24 71.44
C LEU A 534 -63.80 69.10 72.71
N ASN A 535 -62.59 69.22 73.24
CA ASN A 535 -62.29 70.06 74.40
C ASN A 535 -62.57 71.55 74.13
N GLN A 536 -62.34 72.02 72.91
CA GLN A 536 -62.68 73.39 72.52
C GLN A 536 -64.20 73.61 72.54
N ASN A 537 -64.97 72.62 72.08
CA ASN A 537 -66.44 72.67 72.13
C ASN A 537 -67.00 72.55 73.56
N LEU A 538 -66.33 71.79 74.44
CA LEU A 538 -66.73 71.59 75.84
C LEU A 538 -66.26 72.70 76.79
N GLY A 539 -65.36 73.58 76.34
CA GLY A 539 -64.81 74.66 77.16
C GLY A 539 -65.80 75.75 77.58
N GLY A 540 -66.99 75.80 76.98
CA GLY A 540 -68.06 76.74 77.34
C GLY A 540 -69.22 76.13 78.13
N VAL A 541 -69.10 74.86 78.57
CA VAL A 541 -70.18 74.13 79.24
C VAL A 541 -69.93 74.10 80.75
N SER A 542 -70.77 74.81 81.51
CA SER A 542 -70.75 74.83 82.98
C SER A 542 -71.95 74.08 83.57
N PHE A 543 -71.70 73.16 84.51
CA PHE A 543 -72.74 72.46 85.26
C PHE A 543 -72.56 72.74 86.76
N GLY A 544 -73.36 73.66 87.31
CA GLY A 544 -73.28 74.03 88.73
C GLY A 544 -71.90 74.52 89.14
N SER A 545 -71.18 73.74 89.96
CA SER A 545 -69.82 74.02 90.44
C SER A 545 -68.70 73.54 89.51
N ILE A 546 -69.01 72.90 88.38
CA ILE A 546 -68.02 72.43 87.40
C ILE A 546 -67.90 73.47 86.29
N GLU A 547 -66.74 74.14 86.24
CA GLU A 547 -66.42 75.22 85.30
C GLU A 547 -66.04 74.72 83.89
N GLY A 548 -65.81 73.40 83.72
CA GLY A 548 -65.64 72.79 82.41
C GLY A 548 -65.21 71.31 82.47
N ILE A 549 -65.48 70.57 81.40
CA ILE A 549 -65.05 69.17 81.23
C ILE A 549 -63.95 69.11 80.17
N ARG A 550 -62.80 68.51 80.50
CA ARG A 550 -61.69 68.31 79.56
C ARG A 550 -61.31 66.83 79.49
N VAL A 551 -61.27 66.29 78.29
CA VAL A 551 -60.70 64.98 77.99
C VAL A 551 -59.19 65.13 77.86
N LYS A 552 -58.44 64.56 78.80
CA LYS A 552 -56.97 64.55 78.75
C LYS A 552 -56.51 63.26 78.05
N VAL A 553 -55.86 63.41 76.90
CA VAL A 553 -55.13 62.30 76.27
C VAL A 553 -53.81 62.14 77.01
N GLN A 554 -53.56 60.96 77.56
CA GLN A 554 -52.27 60.58 78.14
C GLN A 554 -51.69 59.46 77.29
N SER A 555 -50.39 59.52 76.98
CA SER A 555 -49.70 58.39 76.36
C SER A 555 -49.40 57.34 77.43
N VAL A 556 -49.54 56.08 77.06
CA VAL A 556 -49.06 54.97 77.86
C VAL A 556 -47.56 54.85 77.62
N GLU A 557 -46.75 55.15 78.64
CA GLU A 557 -45.29 55.25 78.54
C GLU A 557 -44.64 53.98 77.95
N ARG A 558 -45.19 52.80 78.26
CA ARG A 558 -44.74 51.50 77.73
C ARG A 558 -44.92 51.41 76.21
N MET A 559 -46.08 51.81 75.70
CA MET A 559 -46.36 51.77 74.26
C MET A 559 -45.55 52.83 73.51
N GLU A 560 -45.29 53.97 74.16
CA GLU A 560 -44.42 55.02 73.62
C GLU A 560 -42.96 54.55 73.46
N GLN A 561 -42.46 53.70 74.37
CA GLN A 561 -41.14 53.06 74.23
C GLN A 561 -41.09 52.08 73.05
N VAL A 562 -42.15 51.29 72.83
CA VAL A 562 -42.21 50.36 71.68
C VAL A 562 -42.32 51.13 70.35
N LEU A 563 -43.17 52.16 70.27
CA LEU A 563 -43.28 53.02 69.08
C LEU A 563 -41.97 53.75 68.80
N ARG A 564 -41.25 54.17 69.84
CA ARG A 564 -39.92 54.76 69.70
C ARG A 564 -38.90 53.77 69.15
N ALA A 565 -38.92 52.53 69.64
CA ALA A 565 -38.03 51.47 69.16
C ALA A 565 -38.32 51.09 67.69
N LEU A 566 -39.60 51.03 67.30
CA LEU A 566 -40.02 50.84 65.90
C LEU A 566 -39.57 52.00 65.00
N ARG A 567 -39.59 53.24 65.50
CA ARG A 567 -39.14 54.45 64.77
C ARG A 567 -37.62 54.52 64.60
N GLU A 568 -36.87 54.10 65.61
CA GLU A 568 -35.40 54.16 65.63
C GLU A 568 -34.76 52.96 64.91
N GLY A 569 -35.57 52.02 64.40
CA GLY A 569 -35.10 50.88 63.61
C GLY A 569 -34.39 49.78 64.43
N ALA A 570 -34.27 49.95 65.75
CA ALA A 570 -33.60 49.03 66.67
C ALA A 570 -34.22 47.62 66.73
N VAL A 571 -35.40 47.46 66.13
CA VAL A 571 -36.25 46.29 66.20
C VAL A 571 -36.38 45.57 64.84
N GLN A 572 -35.83 46.16 63.76
CA GLN A 572 -35.96 45.61 62.41
C GLN A 572 -35.39 44.19 62.29
N GLY A 573 -34.32 43.88 63.02
CA GLY A 573 -33.72 42.54 63.02
C GLY A 573 -34.53 41.46 63.76
N LEU A 574 -35.54 41.84 64.55
CA LEU A 574 -36.43 40.89 65.25
C LEU A 574 -37.71 40.63 64.47
N LEU A 575 -38.25 41.64 63.77
CA LEU A 575 -39.47 41.53 62.95
C LEU A 575 -39.35 40.53 61.80
N PHE A 576 -38.13 40.26 61.32
CA PHE A 576 -37.89 39.53 60.09
C PHE A 576 -36.74 38.51 60.22
N GLN A 577 -36.69 37.79 61.33
CA GLN A 577 -35.86 36.58 61.38
C GLN A 577 -36.51 35.50 60.51
N GLU A 578 -35.73 34.85 59.63
CA GLU A 578 -36.21 33.86 58.65
C GLU A 578 -37.01 32.70 59.26
N ASN A 579 -36.88 32.47 60.58
CA ASN A 579 -37.50 31.36 61.30
C ASN A 579 -38.62 31.77 62.27
N LEU A 580 -39.06 33.04 62.29
CA LEU A 580 -40.06 33.52 63.26
C LEU A 580 -41.24 34.23 62.57
N PRO A 581 -42.49 33.75 62.73
CA PRO A 581 -43.67 34.45 62.23
C PRO A 581 -43.76 35.90 62.74
N ILE A 582 -44.24 36.81 61.90
CA ILE A 582 -44.33 38.26 62.19
C ILE A 582 -45.10 38.55 63.50
N GLU A 583 -46.14 37.76 63.79
CA GLU A 583 -46.93 37.90 65.01
C GLU A 583 -46.12 37.57 66.27
N GLU A 584 -45.32 36.50 66.22
CA GLU A 584 -44.41 36.10 67.30
C GLU A 584 -43.25 37.09 67.46
N ALA A 585 -42.79 37.67 66.35
CA ALA A 585 -41.81 38.74 66.38
C ALA A 585 -42.35 39.99 67.08
N LEU A 586 -43.58 40.42 66.78
CA LEU A 586 -44.23 41.56 67.46
C LEU A 586 -44.43 41.32 68.96
N ASP A 587 -44.78 40.08 69.36
CA ASP A 587 -44.87 39.69 70.77
C ASP A 587 -43.51 39.73 71.49
N GLU A 588 -42.43 39.31 70.82
CA GLU A 588 -41.08 39.33 71.37
C GLU A 588 -40.55 40.78 71.53
N ILE A 589 -40.96 41.67 70.62
CA ILE A 589 -40.66 43.10 70.67
C ILE A 589 -41.38 43.77 71.83
N PHE A 590 -42.66 43.46 71.99
CA PHE A 590 -43.45 43.93 73.12
C PHE A 590 -42.88 43.42 74.45
N ARG A 591 -42.39 42.17 74.50
CA ARG A 591 -41.69 41.62 75.67
C ARG A 591 -40.42 42.40 76.00
N ARG A 592 -39.60 42.71 74.99
CA ARG A 592 -38.30 43.38 75.18
C ARG A 592 -38.41 44.85 75.55
N TYR A 593 -39.39 45.57 75.00
CA TYR A 593 -39.50 47.03 75.15
C TYR A 593 -40.74 47.51 75.93
N GLY A 594 -41.81 46.71 75.99
CA GLY A 594 -43.08 47.06 76.67
C GLY A 594 -43.28 46.40 78.05
N GLY A 595 -42.50 45.36 78.38
CA GLY A 595 -42.43 44.77 79.72
C GLY A 595 -43.63 43.92 80.17
N GLY A 596 -44.32 43.24 79.23
CA GLY A 596 -45.47 42.37 79.54
C GLY A 596 -45.49 41.07 78.72
N ARG A 597 -46.27 40.08 79.18
CA ARG A 597 -46.60 38.88 78.40
C ARG A 597 -48.00 39.06 77.81
N SER A 598 -48.10 38.95 76.49
CA SER A 598 -49.32 38.91 75.65
C SER A 598 -49.77 40.26 75.07
N GLY A 599 -49.57 40.48 73.75
CA GLY A 599 -50.20 41.61 73.06
C GLY A 599 -49.75 41.98 71.64
N GLY A 600 -49.21 41.09 70.81
CA GLY A 600 -48.69 41.43 69.47
C GLY A 600 -49.70 42.08 68.53
N GLN A 601 -50.98 41.70 68.60
CA GLN A 601 -52.07 42.35 67.85
C GLN A 601 -52.50 43.70 68.43
N ARG A 602 -52.32 43.93 69.73
CA ARG A 602 -52.68 45.19 70.40
C ARG A 602 -51.79 46.35 69.97
N LEU A 603 -50.56 46.06 69.57
CA LEU A 603 -49.61 47.02 69.01
C LEU A 603 -50.08 47.70 67.71
N LEU A 604 -51.04 47.08 66.99
CA LEU A 604 -51.59 47.65 65.75
C LEU A 604 -52.82 48.53 66.00
N ASP A 605 -53.39 48.53 67.22
CA ASP A 605 -54.48 49.43 67.60
C ASP A 605 -53.91 50.69 68.26
N TYR A 606 -54.07 51.85 67.61
CA TYR A 606 -53.57 53.15 68.11
C TYR A 606 -54.24 53.63 69.41
N ARG A 607 -55.28 52.93 69.88
CA ARG A 607 -56.03 53.25 71.10
C ARG A 607 -55.41 52.65 72.36
N GLU A 608 -54.65 51.57 72.21
CA GLU A 608 -53.86 50.95 73.28
C GLU A 608 -52.47 51.61 73.39
#